data_AF-A0A7X5N342-F1
#
_entry.id   AF-A0A7X5N342-F1
#
_cell.length_a   1.000
_cell.length_b   1.000
_cell.length_c   1.000
_cell.angle_alpha   90.00
_cell.angle_beta   90.00
_cell.angle_gamma   90.00
#
_symmetry.space_group_name_H-M   'P 1'
#
loop_
_entity.id
_entity.type
_entity.pdbx_description
1 polymer ?
#
loop_
_entity_poly.entity_id
_entity_poly.type
_entity_poly.pdbx_seq_one_letter_code
_entity_poly.pdbx_strand_id
1 'polypeptide(L)'
;GDAPRPAKLDKNGDGVIDRSEAAADPKLAAQFDTLDTNKDGKLSRDERPHHRGPGRGGRGEWLSKLDTNKDGRISREEAKVDPKFAARFDEMDINKDGFVDRADRELRMQQHRDAWFAKADTDKDGKLSKAEFDAASKQRGEHG
;
A
#
# COMPACT_ATOMS: atom_id res chain seq x y z
N GLY A 1 3.47 -6.05 22.98
CA GLY A 1 2.27 -6.87 22.74
C GLY A 1 1.61 -6.34 21.49
N ASP A 2 1.77 -7.06 20.38
CA ASP A 2 1.26 -6.69 19.06
C ASP A 2 -0.18 -7.21 18.96
N ALA A 3 -1.17 -6.32 19.01
CA ALA A 3 -2.57 -6.71 18.84
C ALA A 3 -2.81 -6.99 17.34
N PRO A 4 -3.27 -8.19 16.96
CA PRO A 4 -3.54 -8.50 15.56
C PRO A 4 -4.67 -7.62 15.02
N ARG A 5 -4.43 -7.03 13.84
CA ARG A 5 -5.39 -6.19 13.11
C ARG A 5 -6.66 -6.98 12.77
N PRO A 6 -7.87 -6.44 12.95
CA PRO A 6 -9.08 -7.20 12.72
C PRO A 6 -9.43 -7.24 11.24
N ALA A 7 -8.93 -8.26 10.54
CA ALA A 7 -9.53 -8.74 9.29
C ALA A 7 -10.92 -9.41 9.52
N LYS A 8 -11.64 -9.06 10.60
CA LYS A 8 -12.86 -9.73 11.08
C LYS A 8 -14.11 -8.84 11.10
N LEU A 9 -13.97 -7.54 10.85
CA LEU A 9 -15.08 -6.60 11.01
C LEU A 9 -15.92 -6.45 9.73
N ASP A 10 -15.29 -6.51 8.56
CA ASP A 10 -15.93 -6.49 7.23
C ASP A 10 -16.43 -7.92 6.93
N LYS A 11 -17.63 -8.25 7.43
CA LYS A 11 -18.20 -9.61 7.40
C LYS A 11 -18.80 -9.93 6.04
N ASN A 12 -19.33 -8.93 5.36
CA ASN A 12 -19.93 -9.08 4.05
C ASN A 12 -18.87 -9.03 2.91
N GLY A 13 -17.63 -8.62 3.22
CA GLY A 13 -16.54 -8.59 2.25
C GLY A 13 -16.68 -7.50 1.20
N ASP A 14 -17.52 -6.49 1.43
CA ASP A 14 -17.81 -5.43 0.47
C ASP A 14 -16.75 -4.32 0.45
N GLY A 15 -15.82 -4.35 1.42
CA GLY A 15 -14.74 -3.37 1.49
C GLY A 15 -15.16 -2.05 2.15
N VAL A 16 -16.33 -1.98 2.79
CA VAL A 16 -16.74 -0.92 3.74
C VAL A 16 -17.07 -1.55 5.11
N ILE A 17 -17.05 -0.76 6.19
CA ILE A 17 -17.54 -1.24 7.49
C ILE A 17 -18.74 -0.41 7.83
N ASP A 18 -19.93 -1.00 7.80
CA ASP A 18 -21.13 -0.26 8.20
C ASP A 18 -21.31 -0.22 9.72
N ARG A 19 -22.24 0.63 10.19
CA ARG A 19 -22.45 0.86 11.63
C ARG A 19 -22.79 -0.42 12.40
N SER A 20 -23.44 -1.39 11.74
CA SER A 20 -23.78 -2.68 12.33
C SER A 20 -22.54 -3.54 12.55
N GLU A 21 -21.64 -3.54 11.58
CA GLU A 21 -20.35 -4.22 11.67
C GLU A 21 -19.41 -3.52 12.65
N ALA A 22 -19.39 -2.19 12.66
CA ALA A 22 -18.63 -1.42 13.63
C ALA A 22 -19.12 -1.61 15.07
N ALA A 23 -20.43 -1.81 15.27
CA ALA A 23 -21.00 -2.13 16.58
C ALA A 23 -20.52 -3.48 17.14
N ALA A 24 -19.95 -4.36 16.30
CA ALA A 24 -19.34 -5.60 16.77
C ALA A 24 -18.02 -5.37 17.52
N ASP A 25 -17.42 -4.18 17.41
CA ASP A 25 -16.25 -3.77 18.19
C ASP A 25 -16.53 -2.45 18.94
N PRO A 26 -16.56 -2.46 20.28
CA PRO A 26 -16.93 -1.28 21.06
C PRO A 26 -15.93 -0.12 20.93
N LYS A 27 -14.67 -0.37 20.56
CA LYS A 27 -13.70 0.70 20.28
C LYS A 27 -13.98 1.32 18.92
N LEU A 28 -14.24 0.50 17.91
CA LEU A 28 -14.60 1.00 16.59
C LEU A 28 -15.92 1.74 16.62
N ALA A 29 -16.94 1.25 17.34
CA ALA A 29 -18.21 1.94 17.52
C ALA A 29 -18.05 3.34 18.14
N ALA A 30 -17.17 3.49 19.16
CA ALA A 30 -16.89 4.78 19.77
C ALA A 30 -16.10 5.72 18.85
N GLN A 31 -15.26 5.17 17.95
CA GLN A 31 -14.49 5.93 16.97
C GLN A 31 -15.24 6.11 15.65
N PHE A 32 -16.35 5.42 15.44
CA PHE A 32 -17.07 5.37 14.17
C PHE A 32 -17.46 6.76 13.72
N ASP A 33 -18.14 7.52 14.59
CA ASP A 33 -18.54 8.91 14.31
C ASP A 33 -17.33 9.87 14.12
N THR A 34 -16.12 9.49 14.57
CA THR A 34 -14.88 10.26 14.30
C THR A 34 -14.23 9.87 12.97
N LEU A 35 -14.46 8.65 12.52
CA LEU A 35 -13.88 8.09 11.30
C LEU A 35 -14.80 8.33 10.09
N ASP A 36 -16.11 8.28 10.30
CA ASP A 36 -17.21 8.55 9.36
C ASP A 36 -17.28 10.06 9.10
N THR A 37 -16.29 10.55 8.35
CA THR A 37 -16.06 11.97 8.12
C THR A 37 -17.14 12.54 7.20
N ASN A 38 -17.59 11.73 6.24
CA ASN A 38 -18.67 12.08 5.32
C ASN A 38 -20.07 11.88 5.95
N LYS A 39 -20.17 11.22 7.12
CA LYS A 39 -21.41 10.90 7.84
C LYS A 39 -22.42 10.11 7.03
N ASP A 40 -21.95 9.24 6.14
CA ASP A 40 -22.81 8.37 5.34
C ASP A 40 -23.26 7.12 6.12
N GLY A 41 -22.67 6.89 7.31
CA GLY A 41 -23.01 5.76 8.17
C GLY A 41 -22.24 4.49 7.79
N LYS A 42 -21.17 4.63 7.02
CA LYS A 42 -20.25 3.57 6.59
C LYS A 42 -18.81 4.09 6.67
N LEU A 43 -17.89 3.23 7.07
CA LEU A 43 -16.46 3.51 7.01
C LEU A 43 -15.87 2.91 5.74
N SER A 44 -15.72 3.76 4.73
CA SER A 44 -15.00 3.35 3.52
C SER A 44 -13.53 3.09 3.81
N ARG A 45 -12.84 2.39 2.90
CA ARG A 45 -11.40 2.11 3.02
C ARG A 45 -10.56 3.39 3.13
N ASP A 46 -11.09 4.52 2.67
CA ASP A 46 -10.51 5.85 2.78
C ASP A 46 -10.61 6.42 4.23
N GLU A 47 -11.74 6.17 4.89
CA GLU A 47 -12.12 6.73 6.19
C GLU A 47 -11.67 5.87 7.38
N ARG A 48 -11.28 4.61 7.13
CA ARG A 48 -10.67 3.77 8.16
C ARG A 48 -9.30 4.34 8.55
N PRO A 49 -8.95 4.39 9.85
CA PRO A 49 -7.62 4.77 10.26
C PRO A 49 -6.68 3.67 9.78
N HIS A 50 -5.97 3.91 8.68
CA HIS A 50 -4.87 3.07 8.28
C HIS A 50 -3.82 3.19 9.38
N HIS A 51 -3.86 2.26 10.34
CA HIS A 51 -2.67 1.84 11.04
C HIS A 51 -1.74 1.25 9.98
N ARG A 52 -1.04 2.14 9.27
CA ARG A 52 0.14 1.89 8.47
C ARG A 52 1.19 1.43 9.49
N GLY A 53 1.05 0.18 9.94
CA GLY A 53 1.96 -0.40 10.92
C GLY A 53 3.39 -0.29 10.41
N PRO A 54 4.38 -0.16 11.31
CA PRO A 54 5.78 -0.03 10.94
C PRO A 54 6.22 -1.37 10.33
N GLY A 55 6.21 -1.45 9.00
CA GLY A 55 6.44 -2.71 8.31
C GLY A 55 6.72 -2.52 6.84
N ARG A 56 7.99 -2.67 6.49
CA ARG A 56 8.60 -2.64 5.14
C ARG A 56 8.95 -1.26 4.58
N GLY A 57 10.09 -0.77 5.08
CA GLY A 57 11.11 -0.14 4.23
C GLY A 57 10.78 1.27 3.74
N GLY A 58 11.00 2.27 4.59
CA GLY A 58 11.38 3.66 4.25
C GLY A 58 10.48 4.46 3.30
N ARG A 59 9.36 3.91 2.82
CA ARG A 59 8.60 4.47 1.69
C ARG A 59 7.08 4.54 1.88
N GLY A 60 6.56 4.35 3.10
CA GLY A 60 5.16 4.68 3.42
C GLY A 60 5.02 6.07 4.04
N GLU A 61 6.02 6.50 4.80
CA GLU A 61 5.93 7.67 5.68
C GLU A 61 6.04 9.00 4.92
N TRP A 62 6.94 9.07 3.94
CA TRP A 62 7.10 10.21 3.03
C TRP A 62 5.88 10.45 2.11
N LEU A 63 5.21 9.41 1.61
CA LEU A 63 3.99 9.58 0.80
C LEU A 63 2.90 10.27 1.61
N SER A 64 2.67 9.83 2.86
CA SER A 64 1.74 10.50 3.78
C SER A 64 2.14 11.93 4.17
N LYS A 65 3.39 12.32 3.92
CA LYS A 65 3.92 13.65 4.28
C LYS A 65 3.78 14.66 3.14
N LEU A 66 3.68 14.19 1.90
CA LEU A 66 3.53 15.01 0.71
C LEU A 66 2.07 15.01 0.19
N ASP A 67 1.34 13.92 0.41
CA ASP A 67 -0.07 13.74 0.07
C ASP A 67 -0.94 14.60 1.00
N THR A 68 -1.07 15.87 0.65
CA THR A 68 -1.73 16.88 1.47
C THR A 68 -3.24 16.77 1.35
N ASN A 69 -3.72 16.41 0.16
CA ASN A 69 -5.14 16.16 -0.08
C ASN A 69 -5.59 14.74 0.31
N LYS A 70 -4.66 13.85 0.65
CA LYS A 70 -4.91 12.47 1.09
C LYS A 70 -5.63 11.62 0.03
N ASP A 71 -5.52 11.96 -1.25
CA ASP A 71 -6.10 11.18 -2.35
C ASP A 71 -5.28 9.89 -2.62
N GLY A 72 -4.13 9.72 -1.94
CA GLY A 72 -3.25 8.58 -2.14
C GLY A 72 -2.35 8.71 -3.37
N ARG A 73 -2.30 9.89 -3.98
CA ARG A 73 -1.45 10.26 -5.12
C ARG A 73 -0.65 11.51 -4.78
N ILE A 74 0.57 11.62 -5.28
CA ILE A 74 1.35 12.86 -5.16
C ILE A 74 1.30 13.59 -6.50
N SER A 75 0.72 14.78 -6.48
CA SER A 75 0.70 15.66 -7.65
C SER A 75 2.06 16.36 -7.81
N ARG A 76 2.38 16.85 -9.02
CA ARG A 76 3.63 17.62 -9.24
C ARG A 76 3.72 18.89 -8.38
N GLU A 77 2.60 19.47 -7.93
CA GLU A 77 2.62 20.61 -7.02
C GLU A 77 3.00 20.19 -5.59
N GLU A 78 2.42 19.11 -5.10
CA GLU A 78 2.76 18.51 -3.81
C GLU A 78 4.20 17.97 -3.79
N ALA A 79 4.66 17.48 -4.94
CA ALA A 79 6.04 17.07 -5.16
C ALA A 79 7.05 18.20 -4.94
N LYS A 80 6.70 19.44 -5.30
CA LYS A 80 7.57 20.62 -5.16
C LYS A 80 7.76 21.05 -3.71
N VAL A 81 6.90 20.60 -2.79
CA VAL A 81 7.03 20.87 -1.35
C VAL A 81 8.35 20.29 -0.82
N ASP A 82 8.85 19.21 -1.43
CA ASP A 82 10.17 18.66 -1.11
C ASP A 82 11.09 18.62 -2.36
N PRO A 83 12.21 19.37 -2.35
CA PRO A 83 13.10 19.45 -3.52
C PRO A 83 13.77 18.12 -3.87
N LYS A 84 13.95 17.20 -2.91
CA LYS A 84 14.49 15.86 -3.21
C LYS A 84 13.44 15.00 -3.90
N PHE A 85 12.17 15.18 -3.56
CA PHE A 85 11.07 14.52 -4.22
C PHE A 85 10.85 15.07 -5.62
N ALA A 86 10.83 16.39 -5.79
CA ALA A 86 10.71 17.03 -7.11
C ALA A 86 11.78 16.51 -8.10
N ALA A 87 13.02 16.33 -7.65
CA ALA A 87 14.10 15.77 -8.45
C ALA A 87 13.89 14.29 -8.83
N ARG A 88 13.16 13.53 -8.00
CA ARG A 88 12.84 12.11 -8.23
C ARG A 88 11.46 11.91 -8.85
N PHE A 89 10.65 12.96 -8.96
CA PHE A 89 9.28 12.86 -9.43
C PHE A 89 9.21 12.18 -10.79
N ASP A 90 10.02 12.65 -11.74
CA ASP A 90 10.09 12.11 -13.10
C ASP A 90 10.57 10.65 -13.14
N GLU A 91 11.38 10.22 -12.17
CA GLU A 91 11.80 8.82 -12.02
C GLU A 91 10.69 7.94 -11.42
N MET A 92 9.77 8.55 -10.68
CA MET A 92 8.70 7.86 -9.97
C MET A 92 7.39 7.86 -10.73
N ASP A 93 7.16 8.85 -11.59
CA ASP A 93 6.05 8.98 -12.55
C ASP A 93 6.43 8.19 -13.82
N ILE A 94 6.26 6.87 -13.73
CA ILE A 94 6.65 5.92 -14.78
C ILE A 94 5.70 6.04 -15.98
N ASN A 95 4.42 6.26 -15.71
CA ASN A 95 3.40 6.40 -16.76
C ASN A 95 3.38 7.82 -17.37
N LYS A 96 4.06 8.79 -16.75
CA LYS A 96 4.16 10.20 -17.16
C LYS A 96 2.82 10.92 -17.20
N ASP A 97 1.89 10.54 -16.35
CA ASP A 97 0.58 11.17 -16.23
C ASP A 97 0.62 12.44 -15.37
N GLY A 98 1.77 12.73 -14.75
CA GLY A 98 1.97 13.91 -13.91
C GLY A 98 1.59 13.69 -12.44
N PHE A 99 1.35 12.44 -12.04
CA PHE A 99 1.10 12.01 -10.68
C PHE A 99 2.02 10.84 -10.33
N VAL A 100 2.39 10.73 -9.05
CA VAL A 100 3.05 9.52 -8.54
C VAL A 100 2.04 8.78 -7.69
N ASP A 101 1.55 7.66 -8.22
CA ASP A 101 0.52 6.88 -7.55
C ASP A 101 0.81 5.37 -7.45
N ARG A 102 -0.22 4.59 -7.12
CA ARG A 102 -0.13 3.14 -7.04
C ARG A 102 0.16 2.53 -8.42
N ALA A 103 -0.34 3.11 -9.51
CA ALA A 103 -0.10 2.65 -10.86
C ALA A 103 1.39 2.65 -11.21
N ASP A 104 2.12 3.74 -10.94
CA ASP A 104 3.57 3.77 -11.15
C ASP A 104 4.30 2.76 -10.28
N ARG A 105 3.85 2.61 -9.04
CA ARG A 105 4.39 1.59 -8.15
C ARG A 105 4.15 0.20 -8.72
N GLU A 106 3.00 -0.06 -9.30
CA GLU A 106 2.66 -1.34 -9.91
C GLU A 106 3.54 -1.61 -11.14
N LEU A 107 3.74 -0.62 -12.00
CA LEU A 107 4.66 -0.69 -13.14
C LEU A 107 6.08 -1.00 -12.69
N ARG A 108 6.57 -0.30 -11.66
CA ARG A 108 7.90 -0.58 -11.10
C ARG A 108 7.99 -1.99 -10.50
N MET A 109 6.95 -2.41 -9.79
CA MET A 109 6.90 -3.73 -9.17
C MET A 109 6.80 -4.83 -10.23
N GLN A 110 6.13 -4.57 -11.35
CA GLN A 110 6.06 -5.46 -12.50
C GLN A 110 7.45 -5.61 -13.12
N GLN A 111 8.15 -4.52 -13.43
CA GLN A 111 9.54 -4.57 -13.92
C GLN A 111 10.47 -5.35 -12.98
N HIS A 112 10.36 -5.11 -11.66
CA HIS A 112 11.13 -5.87 -10.67
C HIS A 112 10.70 -7.34 -10.56
N ARG A 113 9.41 -7.65 -10.75
CA ARG A 113 8.90 -9.01 -10.74
C ARG A 113 9.36 -9.77 -11.96
N ASP A 114 9.30 -9.20 -13.15
CA ASP A 114 9.81 -9.82 -14.38
C ASP A 114 11.31 -10.10 -14.28
N ALA A 115 12.10 -9.11 -13.82
CA ALA A 115 13.53 -9.30 -13.62
C ALA A 115 13.84 -10.37 -12.54
N TRP A 116 13.04 -10.41 -11.47
CA TRP A 116 13.16 -11.45 -10.45
C TRP A 116 12.72 -12.81 -10.96
N PHE A 117 11.62 -12.87 -11.71
CA PHE A 117 11.06 -14.08 -12.29
C PHE A 117 12.04 -14.69 -13.28
N ALA A 118 12.60 -13.90 -14.19
CA ALA A 118 13.64 -14.35 -15.12
C ALA A 118 14.93 -14.85 -14.43
N LYS A 119 15.18 -14.41 -13.19
CA LYS A 119 16.32 -14.86 -12.38
C LYS A 119 15.99 -16.07 -11.51
N ALA A 120 14.72 -16.26 -11.20
CA ALA A 120 14.23 -17.34 -10.35
C ALA A 120 13.82 -18.57 -11.17
N ASP A 121 13.16 -18.36 -12.31
CA ASP A 121 12.82 -19.35 -13.35
C ASP A 121 14.10 -19.79 -14.07
N THR A 122 14.75 -20.78 -13.49
CA THR A 122 16.06 -21.29 -13.94
C THR A 122 15.88 -22.23 -15.12
N ASP A 123 14.75 -22.94 -15.17
CA ASP A 123 14.44 -23.87 -16.26
C ASP A 123 13.67 -23.23 -17.43
N LYS A 124 13.23 -21.96 -17.28
CA LYS A 124 12.60 -21.13 -18.30
C LYS A 124 11.28 -21.70 -18.83
N ASP A 125 10.54 -22.46 -18.00
CA ASP A 125 9.21 -22.96 -18.37
C ASP A 125 8.11 -21.91 -18.21
N GLY A 126 8.45 -20.72 -17.71
CA GLY A 126 7.49 -19.65 -17.48
C GLY A 126 6.65 -19.86 -16.22
N LYS A 127 7.05 -20.77 -15.33
CA LYS A 127 6.47 -20.96 -14.00
C LYS A 127 7.57 -20.85 -12.95
N LEU A 128 7.16 -20.70 -11.70
CA LEU A 128 8.08 -20.78 -10.58
C LEU A 128 7.73 -22.00 -9.74
N SER A 129 8.61 -22.99 -9.76
CA SER A 129 8.50 -24.14 -8.88
C SER A 129 8.89 -23.76 -7.45
N LYS A 130 8.44 -24.56 -6.47
CA LYS A 130 8.78 -24.33 -5.04
C LYS A 130 10.30 -24.34 -4.79
N ALA A 131 11.03 -25.16 -5.53
CA ALA A 131 12.49 -25.24 -5.46
C ALA A 131 13.16 -23.95 -6.00
N GLU A 132 12.66 -23.41 -7.11
CA GLU A 132 13.13 -22.17 -7.72
C GLU A 132 12.80 -20.94 -6.87
N PHE A 133 11.61 -20.93 -6.26
CA PHE A 133 11.23 -19.93 -5.26
C PHE A 133 12.18 -19.94 -4.05
N ASP A 134 12.49 -21.11 -3.50
CA ASP A 134 13.41 -21.25 -2.35
C ASP A 134 14.82 -20.77 -2.71
N ALA A 135 15.33 -21.18 -3.88
CA ALA A 135 16.64 -20.76 -4.38
C ALA A 135 16.72 -19.24 -4.59
N ALA A 136 15.70 -18.66 -5.23
CA ALA A 136 15.62 -17.21 -5.45
C ALA A 136 15.40 -16.41 -4.15
N SER A 137 14.68 -16.99 -3.18
CA SER A 137 14.45 -16.39 -1.87
C SER A 137 15.72 -16.39 -1.01
N LYS A 138 16.52 -17.47 -1.03
CA LYS A 138 17.83 -17.54 -0.38
C LYS A 138 18.79 -16.47 -0.88
N GLN A 139 18.83 -16.25 -2.19
CA GLN A 139 19.69 -15.23 -2.80
C GLN A 139 19.29 -13.79 -2.41
N ARG A 140 18.07 -13.57 -1.93
CA ARG A 140 17.57 -12.27 -1.46
C ARG A 140 17.73 -12.06 0.06
N GLY A 141 18.02 -13.11 0.82
CA GLY A 141 18.22 -13.07 2.26
C GLY A 141 19.63 -12.67 2.71
N GLU A 142 20.61 -12.64 1.80
CA GLU A 142 22.04 -12.43 2.10
C GLU A 142 22.54 -11.00 1.82
N HIS A 143 21.62 -10.05 1.64
CA HIS A 143 21.91 -8.61 1.62
C HIS A 143 20.97 -7.90 2.60
N GLY A 144 21.23 -8.10 3.90
CA GLY A 144 20.65 -7.35 5.01
C GLY A 144 21.76 -6.70 5.82
#